data_AF-A0A1F9UB43-F1
#
_entry.id   AF-A0A1F9UB43-F1
#
_cell.length_a   1.000
_cell.length_b   1.000
_cell.length_c   1.000
_cell.angle_alpha   90.00
_cell.angle_beta   90.00
_cell.angle_gamma   90.00
#
_symmetry.space_group_name_H-M   'P 1'
#
loop_
_entity.id
_entity.type
_entity.pdbx_description
1 polymer ?
#
loop_
_entity_poly.entity_id
_entity_poly.type
_entity_poly.pdbx_seq_one_letter_code
_entity_poly.pdbx_strand_id
1 'polypeptide(L)'
;MGAGLIAALVFRTHKEKIWRTGLSLLVVYIGVCGTGRFLSGRLLPQSSFFYPEPFGPRCFRGVSLEGGVYSVHQIWPFEGREDLLERLEEEEKSDVVKAARHSSAGIRLDGFFSTPVWRLSKDGAAAEVYGLGFRSRLLPDHLPFVFRVTPEGGVERGKEKIEDRQ
;
A
#
# COMPACT_ATOMS: atom_id res chain seq x y z
N MET A 1 -19.33 22.59 -30.54
CA MET A 1 -20.54 22.17 -29.78
C MET A 1 -21.18 20.85 -30.25
N GLY A 2 -20.79 20.23 -31.37
CA GLY A 2 -21.46 19.02 -31.89
C GLY A 2 -21.09 17.67 -31.24
N ALA A 3 -19.86 17.52 -30.72
CA ALA A 3 -19.39 16.23 -30.21
C ALA A 3 -20.13 15.76 -28.93
N GLY A 4 -20.53 16.68 -28.06
CA GLY A 4 -21.26 16.36 -26.82
C GLY A 4 -22.69 15.88 -27.06
N LEU A 5 -23.35 16.39 -28.09
CA LEU A 5 -24.73 16.00 -28.46
C LEU A 5 -24.75 14.62 -29.12
N ILE A 6 -23.75 14.30 -29.95
CA ILE A 6 -23.59 12.97 -30.57
C ILE A 6 -23.24 11.93 -29.49
N ALA A 7 -22.31 12.25 -28.58
CA ALA A 7 -21.98 11.36 -27.46
C ALA A 7 -23.20 11.10 -26.56
N ALA A 8 -23.99 12.12 -26.24
CA ALA A 8 -25.20 11.97 -25.43
C ALA A 8 -26.28 11.12 -26.10
N LEU A 9 -26.47 11.26 -27.42
CA LEU A 9 -27.40 10.45 -28.21
C LEU A 9 -27.00 8.98 -28.25
N VAL A 10 -25.72 8.69 -28.54
CA VAL A 10 -25.14 7.33 -28.55
C VAL A 10 -25.24 6.68 -27.16
N PHE A 11 -24.93 7.44 -26.10
CA PHE A 11 -25.04 6.93 -24.72
C PHE A 11 -26.49 6.61 -24.35
N ARG A 12 -27.46 7.40 -24.83
CA ARG A 12 -28.89 7.19 -24.58
C ARG A 12 -29.45 5.99 -25.35
N THR A 13 -28.98 5.73 -26.58
CA THR A 13 -29.43 4.57 -27.38
C THR A 13 -28.77 3.26 -26.96
N HIS A 14 -27.55 3.30 -26.44
CA HIS A 14 -26.77 2.11 -26.12
C HIS A 14 -26.48 1.93 -24.63
N LYS A 15 -27.20 2.65 -23.75
CA LYS A 15 -26.99 2.63 -22.29
C LYS A 15 -26.89 1.20 -21.72
N GLU A 16 -27.77 0.30 -22.13
CA GLU A 16 -27.78 -1.08 -21.66
C GLU A 16 -26.53 -1.85 -22.11
N LYS A 17 -26.12 -1.68 -23.37
CA LYS A 17 -24.89 -2.31 -23.91
C LYS A 17 -23.66 -1.77 -23.20
N ILE A 18 -23.54 -0.46 -23.05
CA ILE A 18 -22.43 0.20 -22.35
C ILE A 18 -22.33 -0.29 -20.90
N TRP A 19 -23.47 -0.32 -20.19
CA TRP A 19 -23.53 -0.83 -18.81
C TRP A 19 -23.11 -2.30 -18.72
N ARG A 20 -23.64 -3.16 -19.60
CA ARG A 20 -23.27 -4.58 -19.65
C ARG A 20 -21.79 -4.78 -19.91
N THR A 21 -21.23 -4.07 -20.90
CA THR A 21 -19.80 -4.12 -21.20
C THR A 21 -18.97 -3.63 -20.02
N GLY A 22 -19.35 -2.51 -19.39
CA GLY A 22 -18.67 -1.99 -18.20
C GLY A 22 -18.69 -2.99 -17.04
N LEU A 23 -19.85 -3.61 -16.77
CA LEU A 23 -19.99 -4.64 -15.75
C LEU A 23 -19.16 -5.89 -16.08
N SER A 24 -19.17 -6.35 -17.33
CA SER A 24 -18.35 -7.48 -17.77
C SER A 24 -16.86 -7.20 -17.61
N LEU A 25 -16.40 -6.01 -17.97
CA LEU A 25 -15.00 -5.60 -17.77
C LEU A 25 -14.64 -5.53 -16.29
N LEU A 26 -15.54 -5.05 -15.42
CA LEU A 26 -15.35 -5.03 -13.98
C LEU A 26 -15.23 -6.45 -13.41
N VAL A 27 -16.12 -7.37 -13.82
CA VAL A 27 -16.07 -8.78 -13.38
C VAL A 27 -14.77 -9.45 -13.83
N VAL A 28 -14.36 -9.25 -15.08
CA VAL A 28 -13.07 -9.75 -15.60
C VAL A 28 -11.92 -9.17 -14.80
N TYR A 29 -11.93 -7.87 -14.50
CA TYR A 29 -10.89 -7.22 -13.69
C TYR A 29 -10.80 -7.82 -12.28
N ILE A 30 -11.94 -7.99 -11.59
CA ILE A 30 -11.99 -8.62 -10.27
C ILE A 30 -11.46 -10.06 -10.35
N GLY A 31 -11.84 -10.82 -11.38
CA GLY A 31 -11.34 -12.17 -11.62
C GLY A 31 -9.81 -12.21 -11.76
N VAL A 32 -9.25 -11.34 -12.62
CA VAL A 32 -7.79 -11.23 -12.81
C VAL A 32 -7.08 -10.85 -11.51
N CYS A 33 -7.61 -9.88 -10.75
CA CYS A 33 -7.06 -9.50 -9.46
C CYS A 33 -7.12 -10.64 -8.43
N GLY A 34 -8.23 -11.37 -8.36
CA GLY A 34 -8.40 -12.51 -7.47
C GLY A 34 -7.45 -13.65 -7.81
N THR A 35 -7.33 -14.02 -9.09
CA THR A 35 -6.36 -15.02 -9.55
C THR A 35 -4.93 -14.57 -9.29
N GLY A 36 -4.59 -13.32 -9.59
CA GLY A 36 -3.26 -12.76 -9.34
C GLY A 36 -2.89 -12.81 -7.85
N ARG A 37 -3.83 -12.48 -6.96
CA ARG A 37 -3.64 -12.58 -5.51
C ARG A 37 -3.39 -14.04 -5.08
N PHE A 38 -4.21 -14.97 -5.55
CA PHE A 38 -4.06 -16.39 -5.23
C PHE A 38 -2.71 -16.95 -5.68
N LEU A 39 -2.27 -16.61 -6.89
CA LEU A 39 -0.96 -17.01 -7.41
C LEU A 39 0.20 -16.37 -6.62
N SER A 40 0.07 -15.10 -6.23
CA SER A 40 1.07 -14.42 -5.39
C SER A 40 1.28 -15.13 -4.05
N GLY A 41 0.21 -15.66 -3.46
CA GLY A 41 0.27 -16.47 -2.23
C GLY A 41 1.00 -17.81 -2.36
N ARG A 42 1.36 -18.23 -3.57
CA ARG A 42 2.21 -19.41 -3.81
C ARG A 42 3.69 -19.07 -3.90
N LEU A 43 4.03 -17.80 -4.12
CA LEU A 43 5.40 -17.32 -4.29
C LEU A 43 6.01 -16.89 -2.94
N LEU A 44 5.18 -16.28 -2.07
CA LEU A 44 5.59 -15.84 -0.74
C LEU A 44 4.95 -16.67 0.39
N PRO A 45 5.52 -16.63 1.62
CA PRO A 45 4.91 -17.24 2.80
C PRO A 45 3.47 -16.77 3.05
N GLN A 46 2.64 -17.62 3.63
CA GLN A 46 1.22 -17.32 3.91
C GLN A 46 0.99 -16.14 4.87
N SER A 47 1.98 -15.80 5.69
CA SER A 47 1.97 -14.64 6.59
C SER A 47 2.18 -13.30 5.86
N SER A 48 2.37 -13.32 4.54
CA SER A 48 2.64 -12.11 3.75
C SER A 48 1.36 -11.36 3.41
N PHE A 49 1.46 -10.03 3.41
CA PHE A 49 0.42 -9.13 2.93
C PHE A 49 0.64 -8.82 1.45
N PHE A 50 -0.44 -8.80 0.68
CA PHE A 50 -0.41 -8.53 -0.76
C PHE A 50 -1.25 -7.30 -1.08
N TYR A 51 -0.61 -6.32 -1.71
CA TYR A 51 -1.21 -5.08 -2.16
C TYR A 51 -1.14 -5.00 -3.69
N PRO A 52 -2.25 -4.77 -4.40
CA PRO A 52 -2.18 -4.53 -5.83
C PRO A 52 -1.45 -3.21 -6.10
N GLU A 53 -0.50 -3.19 -7.05
CA GLU A 53 0.09 -1.92 -7.46
C GLU A 53 -0.95 -1.09 -8.22
N PRO A 54 -1.09 0.22 -7.93
CA PRO A 54 -2.01 1.07 -8.65
C PRO A 54 -1.67 1.05 -10.14
N PHE A 55 -2.70 0.94 -10.98
CA PHE A 55 -2.57 0.87 -12.45
C PHE A 55 -1.85 -0.37 -13.01
N GLY A 56 -1.46 -1.34 -12.18
CA GLY A 56 -0.78 -2.57 -12.59
C GLY A 56 -1.53 -3.83 -12.13
N PRO A 57 -2.63 -4.25 -12.79
CA PRO A 57 -3.42 -5.42 -12.35
C PRO A 57 -2.65 -6.76 -12.42
N ARG A 58 -1.47 -6.75 -13.05
CA ARG A 58 -0.57 -7.90 -13.19
C ARG A 58 0.59 -7.87 -12.20
N CYS A 59 0.65 -6.88 -11.32
CA CYS A 59 1.78 -6.62 -10.45
C CYS A 59 1.28 -6.42 -9.02
N PHE A 60 1.90 -7.12 -8.07
CA PHE A 60 1.56 -7.03 -6.65
C PHE A 60 2.80 -6.67 -5.86
N ARG A 61 2.58 -5.98 -4.75
CA ARG A 61 3.56 -5.79 -3.70
C ARG A 61 3.29 -6.81 -2.61
N GLY A 62 4.28 -7.66 -2.35
CA GLY A 62 4.31 -8.56 -1.20
C GLY A 62 5.07 -7.92 -0.05
N VAL A 63 4.55 -8.05 1.16
CA VAL A 63 5.24 -7.63 2.38
C VAL A 63 5.19 -8.78 3.37
N SER A 64 6.34 -9.28 3.77
CA SER A 64 6.49 -10.27 4.84
C SER A 64 7.25 -9.63 6.01
N LEU A 65 6.94 -10.09 7.23
CA LEU A 65 7.67 -9.71 8.44
C LEU A 65 8.24 -10.97 9.06
N GLU A 66 9.56 -11.05 9.17
CA GLU A 66 10.26 -12.17 9.80
C GLU A 66 11.37 -11.62 10.71
N GLY A 67 11.34 -12.01 11.98
CA GLY A 67 12.38 -11.60 12.94
C GLY A 67 12.53 -10.07 13.13
N GLY A 68 11.45 -9.30 12.97
CA GLY A 68 11.50 -7.82 13.06
C GLY A 68 12.03 -7.13 11.80
N VAL A 69 12.20 -7.86 10.69
CA VAL A 69 12.60 -7.32 9.40
C VAL A 69 11.46 -7.46 8.41
N TYR A 70 10.98 -6.34 7.89
CA TYR A 70 10.08 -6.32 6.76
C TYR A 70 10.85 -6.59 5.47
N SER A 71 10.44 -7.60 4.71
CA SER A 71 10.90 -7.81 3.33
C SER A 71 9.80 -7.38 2.37
N VAL A 72 10.13 -6.48 1.46
CA VAL A 72 9.21 -5.94 0.45
C VAL A 72 9.57 -6.53 -0.90
N HIS A 73 8.61 -7.20 -1.53
CA HIS A 73 8.79 -7.90 -2.80
C HIS A 73 7.89 -7.29 -3.87
N GLN A 74 8.38 -7.24 -5.10
CA GLN A 74 7.55 -7.07 -6.29
C GLN A 74 7.22 -8.45 -6.84
N ILE A 75 5.96 -8.69 -7.15
CA ILE A 75 5.47 -10.00 -7.59
C ILE A 75 4.76 -9.84 -8.93
N TRP A 76 5.14 -10.70 -9.87
CA TRP A 76 4.49 -10.89 -11.16
C TRP A 76 3.83 -12.27 -11.16
N PRO A 77 2.61 -12.40 -10.60
CA PRO A 77 1.97 -13.70 -10.35
C PRO A 77 1.79 -14.57 -11.60
N PHE A 78 1.51 -13.94 -12.75
CA PHE A 78 1.31 -14.67 -14.01
C PHE A 78 2.62 -15.11 -14.68
N GLU A 79 3.74 -14.53 -14.26
CA GLU A 79 5.09 -14.91 -14.70
C GLU A 79 5.75 -15.88 -13.71
N GLY A 80 5.14 -16.10 -12.54
CA GLY A 80 5.73 -16.92 -11.47
C GLY A 80 7.01 -16.31 -10.88
N ARG A 81 7.17 -14.99 -10.99
CA ARG A 81 8.39 -14.27 -10.62
C ARG A 81 8.15 -13.37 -9.42
N GLU A 82 9.18 -13.26 -8.58
CA GLU A 82 9.30 -12.23 -7.56
C GLU A 82 10.70 -11.62 -7.55
N ASP A 83 10.77 -10.33 -7.23
CA ASP A 83 12.01 -9.61 -6.99
C ASP A 83 11.94 -8.99 -5.59
N LEU A 84 12.98 -9.19 -4.78
CA LEU A 84 13.15 -8.47 -3.52
C LEU A 84 13.49 -7.00 -3.84
N LEU A 85 12.68 -6.07 -3.33
CA LEU A 85 12.90 -4.63 -3.53
C LEU A 85 13.71 -4.02 -2.38
N GLU A 86 13.33 -4.34 -1.14
CA GLU A 86 13.84 -3.66 0.03
C GLU A 86 13.72 -4.55 1.27
N ARG A 87 14.64 -4.37 2.22
CA ARG A 87 14.53 -4.88 3.58
C ARG A 87 14.54 -3.72 4.55
N LEU A 88 13.59 -3.70 5.47
CA LEU A 88 13.42 -2.65 6.45
C LEU A 88 13.43 -3.27 7.84
N GLU A 89 14.42 -2.92 8.64
CA GLU A 89 14.44 -3.30 10.05
C GLU A 89 13.43 -2.43 10.81
N GLU A 90 12.63 -3.05 11.67
CA GLU A 90 11.83 -2.30 12.64
C GLU A 90 12.78 -1.65 13.67
N GLU A 91 12.61 -0.34 13.86
CA GLU A 91 13.41 0.42 14.83
C GLU A 91 12.83 0.28 16.26
N GLU A 92 12.41 -0.94 16.60
CA GLU A 92 11.68 -1.25 17.84
C GLU A 92 12.55 -1.05 19.10
N LYS A 93 13.87 -0.93 18.95
CA LYS A 93 14.79 -0.76 20.09
C LYS A 93 14.73 0.65 20.71
N SER A 94 14.19 1.65 20.03
CA SER A 94 14.08 3.01 20.56
C SER A 94 12.97 3.11 21.61
N ASP A 95 13.29 3.62 22.79
CA ASP A 95 12.30 3.82 23.87
C ASP A 95 11.19 4.80 23.46
N VAL A 96 11.53 5.80 22.62
CA VAL A 96 10.56 6.75 22.05
C VAL A 96 9.57 6.03 21.13
N VAL A 97 10.07 5.14 20.27
CA VAL A 97 9.22 4.34 19.36
C VAL A 97 8.31 3.40 20.15
N LYS A 98 8.86 2.70 21.16
CA LYS A 98 8.06 1.85 22.04
C LYS A 98 6.96 2.64 22.75
N ALA A 99 7.30 3.77 23.36
CA ALA A 99 6.34 4.60 24.09
C ALA A 99 5.23 5.13 23.14
N ALA A 100 5.61 5.64 21.98
CA ALA A 100 4.67 6.12 20.97
C ALA A 100 3.74 5.00 20.46
N ARG A 101 4.28 3.80 20.19
CA ARG A 101 3.51 2.63 19.72
C ARG A 101 2.53 2.13 20.78
N HIS A 102 2.93 2.14 22.06
CA HIS A 102 2.07 1.76 23.19
C HIS A 102 1.06 2.84 23.62
N SER A 103 1.17 4.06 23.07
CA SER A 103 0.19 5.11 23.30
C SER A 103 -1.18 4.76 22.69
N SER A 104 -2.24 5.44 23.15
CA SER A 104 -3.58 5.23 22.59
C SER A 104 -3.67 5.53 21.08
N ALA A 105 -2.88 6.49 20.60
CA ALA A 105 -2.74 6.81 19.19
C ALA A 105 -1.99 5.73 18.43
N GLY A 106 -0.87 5.23 18.99
CA GLY A 106 -0.07 4.18 18.38
C GLY A 106 -0.86 2.89 18.18
N ILE A 107 -1.61 2.47 19.19
CA ILE A 107 -2.49 1.29 19.09
C ILE A 107 -3.52 1.44 17.96
N ARG A 108 -4.09 2.64 17.79
CA ARG A 108 -5.04 2.91 16.69
C ARG A 108 -4.36 2.87 15.33
N LEU A 109 -3.15 3.40 15.21
CA LEU A 109 -2.39 3.42 13.96
C LEU A 109 -1.89 2.03 13.57
N ASP A 110 -1.50 1.20 14.54
CA ASP A 110 -1.21 -0.23 14.34
C ASP A 110 -2.44 -1.00 13.86
N GLY A 111 -3.63 -0.65 14.35
CA GLY A 111 -4.89 -1.22 13.84
C GLY A 111 -5.28 -0.71 12.45
N PHE A 112 -4.91 0.53 12.11
CA PHE A 112 -5.23 1.15 10.82
C PHE A 112 -4.35 0.61 9.69
N PHE A 113 -3.04 0.46 9.93
CA PHE A 113 -2.09 -0.05 8.96
C PHE A 113 -1.92 -1.56 9.09
N SER A 114 -2.14 -2.32 8.02
CA SER A 114 -1.88 -3.78 8.08
C SER A 114 -0.39 -4.12 8.13
N THR A 115 0.48 -3.21 7.70
CA THR A 115 1.95 -3.34 7.70
C THR A 115 2.58 -2.01 8.18
N PRO A 116 2.44 -1.66 9.47
CA PRO A 116 2.95 -0.41 10.02
C PRO A 116 4.47 -0.49 10.16
N VAL A 117 5.17 0.50 9.64
CA VAL A 117 6.60 0.68 9.89
C VAL A 117 6.77 1.87 10.82
N TRP A 118 7.36 1.61 11.99
CA TRP A 118 7.69 2.62 12.98
C TRP A 118 9.17 2.97 12.92
N ARG A 119 9.49 4.26 12.94
CA ARG A 119 10.85 4.80 12.94
C ARG A 119 10.95 5.97 13.89
N LEU A 120 12.16 6.26 14.35
CA LEU A 120 12.43 7.48 15.10
C LEU A 120 12.45 8.67 14.12
N SER A 121 11.78 9.76 14.46
CA SER A 121 11.86 10.98 13.65
C SER A 121 13.26 11.61 13.73
N LYS A 122 13.62 12.44 12.75
CA LYS A 122 14.96 13.05 12.64
C LYS A 122 15.39 13.86 13.86
N ASP A 123 14.44 14.44 14.60
CA ASP A 123 14.68 15.20 15.84
C ASP A 123 14.76 14.31 17.10
N GLY A 124 14.52 13.01 16.98
CA GLY A 124 14.55 12.05 18.08
C GLY A 124 13.41 12.17 19.10
N ALA A 125 12.49 13.12 18.92
CA ALA A 125 11.46 13.45 19.91
C ALA A 125 10.15 12.69 19.72
N ALA A 126 9.93 12.13 18.53
CA ALA A 126 8.71 11.42 18.17
C ALA A 126 9.01 10.17 17.35
N ALA A 127 8.01 9.32 17.19
CA ALA A 127 8.05 8.22 16.25
C ALA A 127 7.25 8.56 15.00
N GLU A 128 7.78 8.21 13.84
CA GLU A 128 7.08 8.26 12.57
C GLU A 128 6.50 6.88 12.24
N VAL A 129 5.25 6.86 11.78
CA VAL A 129 4.59 5.64 11.33
C VAL A 129 3.95 5.84 9.96
N TYR A 130 4.13 4.84 9.11
CA TYR A 130 3.50 4.75 7.81
C TYR A 130 3.24 3.29 7.44
N GLY A 131 2.30 3.04 6.52
CA GLY A 131 1.97 1.70 6.05
C GLY A 131 2.67 1.33 4.74
N LEU A 132 3.34 0.18 4.68
CA LEU A 132 4.00 -0.29 3.45
C LEU A 132 3.03 -0.57 2.31
N GLY A 133 1.79 -0.91 2.64
CA GLY A 133 0.72 -1.09 1.65
C GLY A 133 0.34 0.16 0.85
N PHE A 134 0.76 1.35 1.30
CA PHE A 134 0.50 2.62 0.62
C PHE A 134 1.67 3.12 -0.23
N ARG A 135 2.81 2.40 -0.24
CA ARG A 135 3.90 2.69 -1.18
C ARG A 135 3.56 2.10 -2.55
N SER A 136 3.77 2.90 -3.59
CA SER A 136 3.71 2.42 -4.97
C SER A 136 5.08 2.54 -5.62
N ARG A 137 5.39 1.59 -6.50
CA ARG A 137 6.55 1.70 -7.39
C ARG A 137 6.42 2.86 -8.38
N LEU A 138 5.20 3.21 -8.79
CA LEU A 138 4.97 4.29 -9.73
C LEU A 138 5.18 5.67 -9.11
N LEU A 139 5.07 5.76 -7.79
CA LEU A 139 5.23 6.98 -7.01
C LEU A 139 6.16 6.70 -5.82
N PRO A 140 7.45 6.38 -6.08
CA PRO A 140 8.36 5.88 -5.05
C PRO A 140 8.58 6.89 -3.92
N ASP A 141 8.53 8.18 -4.23
CA ASP A 141 8.81 9.29 -3.30
C ASP A 141 7.58 9.74 -2.50
N HIS A 142 6.41 9.16 -2.79
CA HIS A 142 5.14 9.62 -2.23
C HIS A 142 4.59 8.64 -1.21
N LEU A 143 4.74 8.97 0.07
CA LEU A 143 4.04 8.32 1.18
C LEU A 143 2.82 9.17 1.57
N PRO A 144 1.59 8.79 1.17
CA PRO A 144 0.40 9.62 1.42
C PRO A 144 0.08 9.80 2.91
N PHE A 145 0.45 8.80 3.72
CA PHE A 145 0.05 8.68 5.13
C PHE A 145 1.27 8.41 6.01
N VAL A 146 2.00 9.47 6.33
CA VAL A 146 3.01 9.48 7.39
C VAL A 146 2.45 10.25 8.57
N PHE A 147 2.53 9.67 9.75
CA PHE A 147 2.11 10.30 11.01
C PHE A 147 3.28 10.36 11.97
N ARG A 148 3.44 11.49 12.65
CA ARG A 148 4.36 11.66 13.76
C ARG A 148 3.57 11.48 15.05
N VAL A 149 4.06 10.63 15.93
CA VAL A 149 3.41 10.24 17.18
C VAL A 149 4.38 10.48 18.31
N THR A 150 4.01 11.33 19.26
CA THR A 150 4.84 11.59 20.44
C THR A 150 4.67 10.45 21.47
N PRO A 151 5.61 10.25 22.41
CA PRO A 151 5.49 9.27 23.48
C PRO A 151 4.19 9.39 24.30
N GLU A 152 3.66 10.61 24.44
CA GLU A 152 2.43 10.91 25.18
C GLU A 152 1.16 10.61 24.36
N GLY A 153 1.30 10.23 23.09
CA GLY A 153 0.20 9.93 22.17
C GLY A 153 -0.34 11.13 21.40
N GLY A 154 0.39 12.24 21.35
CA GLY A 154 0.11 13.33 20.42
C GLY A 154 0.33 12.86 18.98
N VAL A 155 -0.52 13.29 18.04
CA VAL A 155 -0.42 12.89 16.62
C VAL A 155 -0.41 14.11 15.72
N GLU A 156 0.57 14.16 14.83
CA GLU A 156 0.66 15.15 13.77
C GLU A 156 0.81 14.46 12.42
N ARG A 157 0.28 15.07 11.36
CA ARG A 157 0.53 14.58 10.01
C ARG A 157 1.97 14.93 9.62
N GLY A 158 2.79 13.90 9.43
CA GLY A 158 4.13 14.07 8.89
C GLY A 158 4.08 14.63 7.47
N LYS A 159 4.97 15.57 7.17
CA LYS A 159 5.27 15.98 5.80
C LYS A 159 6.60 15.36 5.44
N GLU A 160 6.62 14.23 4.75
CA GLU A 160 7.87 13.72 4.21
C GLU A 160 7.73 13.31 2.76
N LYS A 161 8.52 14.00 1.91
CA LYS A 161 9.14 13.38 0.74
C LYS A 161 10.19 12.44 1.29
N ILE A 162 10.25 11.21 0.80
CA ILE A 162 11.40 10.34 1.07
C ILE A 162 12.61 11.04 0.46
N GLU A 163 13.42 11.71 1.26
CA GLU A 163 14.76 12.12 0.83
C GLU A 163 15.62 10.86 0.87
N ASP A 164 16.01 10.39 -0.32
CA ASP A 164 16.93 9.29 -0.50
C ASP A 164 18.16 9.47 0.41
N ARG A 165 18.33 8.56 1.36
CA ARG A 165 19.66 8.25 1.87
C ARG A 165 20.17 7.05 1.07
N GLN A 166 21.09 7.36 0.15
CA GLN A 166 22.02 6.41 -0.46
C GLN A 166 22.86 5.72 0.61
#